data_AF-A0A7G9W3T1-F1
#
_entry.id   AF-A0A7G9W3T1-F1
#
_cell.length_a   1.000
_cell.length_b   1.000
_cell.length_c   1.000
_cell.angle_alpha   90.00
_cell.angle_beta   90.00
_cell.angle_gamma   90.00
#
_symmetry.space_group_name_H-M   'P 1'
#
loop_
_entity.id
_entity.type
_entity.pdbx_description
1 polymer ?
#
loop_
_entity_poly.entity_id
_entity_poly.type
_entity_poly.pdbx_seq_one_letter_code
_entity_poly.pdbx_strand_id
1 'polypeptide(L)' 'MMIKKKDRFETRSGKAYEIAGRWGKDFILSPIKESDDECLIYTPSEMEEFLETGHFKKVGGVK' A
#
# COMPACT_ATOMS: atom_id res chain seq x y z
N MET A 1 11.33 -6.06 -2.40
CA MET A 1 10.67 -5.60 -3.66
C MET A 1 10.76 -4.07 -3.73
N MET A 2 10.92 -3.44 -4.91
CA MET A 2 10.96 -1.96 -4.99
C MET A 2 9.55 -1.38 -5.09
N ILE A 3 9.06 -0.76 -4.00
CA ILE A 3 7.75 -0.08 -3.94
C ILE A 3 7.90 1.35 -4.44
N LYS A 4 7.05 1.77 -5.37
CA LYS A 4 7.03 3.10 -5.99
C LYS A 4 5.69 3.81 -5.74
N LYS A 5 5.69 5.14 -5.88
CA LYS A 5 4.45 5.93 -5.92
C LYS A 5 3.54 5.41 -7.03
N LYS A 6 2.23 5.39 -6.77
CA LYS A 6 1.19 4.78 -7.63
C LYS A 6 1.19 3.25 -7.72
N ASP A 7 2.05 2.55 -6.99
CA ASP A 7 1.85 1.10 -6.79
C ASP A 7 0.55 0.85 -6.04
N ARG A 8 -0.18 -0.20 -6.43
CA ARG A 8 -1.48 -0.55 -5.87
C ARG A 8 -1.45 -1.89 -5.16
N PHE A 9 -2.10 -1.92 -4.01
CA PHE A 9 -2.16 -3.08 -3.12
C PHE A 9 -3.60 -3.37 -2.73
N GLU A 10 -3.91 -4.65 -2.61
CA GLU A 10 -5.21 -5.13 -2.14
C GLU A 10 -5.01 -5.93 -0.84
N THR A 11 -5.84 -5.66 0.16
CA THR A 11 -5.90 -6.44 1.41
C THR A 11 -6.72 -7.70 1.20
N ARG A 12 -6.60 -8.67 2.12
CA ARG A 12 -7.49 -9.86 2.12
C ARG A 12 -8.98 -9.55 2.26
N SER A 13 -9.32 -8.39 2.81
CA SER A 13 -10.70 -7.91 2.91
C SER A 13 -11.24 -7.27 1.62
N GLY A 14 -10.43 -7.20 0.55
CA GLY A 14 -10.80 -6.59 -0.72
C GLY A 14 -10.76 -5.06 -0.71
N LYS A 15 -10.12 -4.45 0.29
CA LYS A 15 -9.82 -3.01 0.28
C LYS A 15 -8.58 -2.77 -0.58
N ALA A 16 -8.64 -1.75 -1.42
CA ALA A 16 -7.57 -1.42 -2.35
C ALA A 16 -6.99 -0.04 -2.02
N TYR A 17 -5.67 0.03 -2.03
CA TYR A 17 -4.89 1.22 -1.69
C TYR A 17 -3.83 1.49 -2.74
N GLU A 18 -3.45 2.75 -2.88
CA GLU A 18 -2.37 3.22 -3.76
C GLU A 18 -1.29 3.95 -2.94
N ILE A 19 -0.02 3.80 -3.29
CA ILE A 19 1.06 4.56 -2.66
C ILE A 19 0.94 6.03 -3.07
N ALA A 20 0.49 6.86 -2.14
CA ALA A 20 0.38 8.31 -2.31
C ALA A 20 1.76 8.99 -2.24
N GLY A 21 2.67 8.43 -1.45
CA GLY A 21 4.00 8.99 -1.23
C GLY A 21 4.70 8.37 -0.02
N ARG A 22 5.62 9.15 0.56
CA ARG A 22 6.35 8.76 1.77
C ARG A 22 6.26 9.86 2.83
N TRP A 23 6.23 9.45 4.09
CA TRP A 23 6.48 10.30 5.25
C TRP A 23 7.82 9.86 5.86
N GLY A 24 8.88 10.65 5.68
CA GLY A 24 10.22 10.18 6.02
C GLY A 24 10.57 8.90 5.26
N LYS A 25 10.82 7.80 5.99
CA LYS A 25 11.10 6.48 5.40
C LYS A 25 9.84 5.65 5.15
N ASP A 26 8.72 6.03 5.78
CA ASP A 26 7.49 5.24 5.82
C ASP A 26 6.65 5.49 4.56
N PHE A 27 5.87 4.49 4.18
CA PHE A 27 4.98 4.52 3.02
C PHE A 27 3.61 5.04 3.43
N ILE A 28 3.08 5.99 2.67
CA ILE A 28 1.69 6.44 2.81
C ILE A 28 0.86 5.76 1.71
N LEU A 29 -0.18 5.05 2.12
CA LEU A 29 -1.16 4.42 1.25
C LEU A 29 -2.48 5.18 1.36
N SER A 30 -3.00 5.68 0.24
CA SER A 30 -4.36 6.24 0.20
C SER A 30 -5.35 5.20 -0.30
N PRO A 31 -6.59 5.20 0.22
CA PRO A 31 -7.64 4.34 -0.31
C PRO A 31 -7.94 4.73 -1.76
N ILE A 32 -8.28 3.74 -2.59
CA ILE A 32 -8.71 3.96 -3.98
C ILE A 32 -10.21 4.26 -4.05
N LYS A 33 -11.00 3.71 -3.13
CA LYS A 33 -12.44 3.96 -3.07
C LYS A 33 -12.69 5.27 -2.34
N GLU A 34 -13.46 6.17 -2.96
CA GLU A 34 -13.80 7.48 -2.39
C GLU A 34 -14.63 7.40 -1.10
N SER A 35 -15.23 6.24 -0.80
CA SER A 35 -15.98 6.01 0.43
C SER A 35 -15.10 5.67 1.64
N ASP A 36 -13.82 5.34 1.42
CA ASP A 36 -12.86 5.10 2.49
C ASP A 36 -12.02 6.38 2.66
N ASP A 37 -12.01 6.98 3.85
CA ASP A 37 -11.28 8.24 4.13
C ASP A 37 -9.97 8.00 4.90
N GLU A 38 -9.68 6.76 5.28
CA GLU A 38 -8.53 6.41 6.10
C GLU A 38 -7.29 6.09 5.25
N CYS A 39 -6.24 6.89 5.40
CA CYS A 39 -4.91 6.58 4.87
C CYS A 39 -4.14 5.68 5.84
N LEU A 40 -3.29 4.81 5.30
CA LEU A 40 -2.43 3.93 6.09
C LEU A 40 -0.98 4.40 6.00
N ILE A 41 -0.23 4.20 7.09
CA ILE A 41 1.20 4.49 7.16
C ILE A 41 1.91 3.24 7.67
N TYR A 42 2.90 2.78 6.92
CA TYR A 42 3.69 1.62 7.29
C TYR A 42 5.18 1.84 7.04
N THR A 43 6.00 1.34 7.95
CA THR A 43 7.43 1.28 7.78
C THR A 43 7.81 0.34 6.62
N PRO A 44 9.04 0.43 6.09
CA PRO A 44 9.49 -0.50 5.07
C PRO A 44 9.48 -1.98 5.50
N SER A 45 9.81 -2.26 6.76
CA SER A 45 9.82 -3.62 7.31
C SER A 45 8.41 -4.20 7.44
N GLU A 46 7.43 -3.40 7.89
CA GLU A 46 6.03 -3.85 7.93
C GLU A 46 5.48 -4.10 6.53
N MET A 47 5.79 -3.25 5.55
CA MET A 47 5.38 -3.47 4.17
C MET A 47 5.97 -4.76 3.58
N GLU A 48 7.21 -5.08 3.91
CA GLU A 48 7.84 -6.33 3.49
C GLU A 48 7.14 -7.54 4.11
N GLU A 49 6.93 -7.53 5.43
CA GLU A 49 6.22 -8.59 6.14
C GLU A 49 4.79 -8.78 5.61
N PHE A 50 4.05 -7.70 5.33
CA PHE A 50 2.69 -7.80 4.81
C PHE A 50 2.62 -8.38 3.40
N LEU A 51 3.65 -8.17 2.59
CA LEU A 51 3.74 -8.79 1.27
C LEU A 51 4.12 -10.27 1.37
N GLU A 52 5.05 -10.62 2.27
CA GLU A 52 5.47 -12.01 2.51
C GLU A 52 4.34 -12.87 3.10
N THR A 53 3.62 -12.32 4.07
CA THR A 53 2.47 -13.00 4.71
C THR A 53 1.21 -12.98 3.83
N GLY A 54 1.22 -12.23 2.72
CA GLY A 54 0.04 -12.04 1.87
C GLY A 54 -1.09 -11.28 2.56
N HIS A 55 -0.79 -10.44 3.56
CA HIS A 55 -1.72 -9.45 4.09
C HIS A 55 -2.05 -8.41 2.99
N PHE A 56 -1.02 -7.98 2.26
CA PHE A 56 -1.15 -7.22 1.03
C PHE A 56 -0.75 -8.05 -0.18
N LYS A 57 -1.46 -7.83 -1.29
CA LYS A 57 -1.06 -8.31 -2.61
C LYS A 57 -0.88 -7.12 -3.54
N LYS A 58 0.25 -7.04 -4.23
CA LYS A 58 0.46 -6.03 -5.28
C LYS A 58 -0.44 -6.37 -6.47
N VAL A 59 -1.33 -5.45 -6.84
CA VAL A 59 -2.34 -5.64 -7.91
C VAL A 59 -2.15 -4.69 -9.10
N GLY A 60 -1.22 -3.75 -9.01
CA GLY A 60 -0.88 -2.86 -10.12
C GLY A 60 0.18 -1.83 -9.76
N GLY A 61 0.50 -0.95 -10.72
CA GLY A 61 1.44 0.14 -10.56
C GLY A 61 1.82 0.78 -11.89
N VAL A 62 2.24 2.05 -11.86
CA VAL A 62 2.80 2.70 -13.05
C VAL A 62 4.21 2.13 -13.29
N LYS A 63 4.46 1.66 -14.53
CA LYS A 63 5.75 1.12 -14.97
C LYS A 63 6.87 2.16 -14.84
#